data_AF-A0A6B1F9P4-F1
#
_entry.id   AF-A0A6B1F9P4-F1
#
_cell.length_a   1.000
_cell.length_b   1.000
_cell.length_c   1.000
_cell.angle_alpha   90.00
_cell.angle_beta   90.00
_cell.angle_gamma   90.00
#
_symmetry.space_group_name_H-M   'P 1'
#
loop_
_entity.id
_entity.type
_entity.pdbx_description
1 polymer ?
#
loop_
_entity_poly.entity_id
_entity_poly.type
_entity_poly.pdbx_seq_one_letter_code
_entity_poly.pdbx_strand_id
1 'polypeptide(L)'
;YGRAQLALKGGDEDLARQALSQRKTHEETAQALSRQLESQAGQVDVLKRSLLKLEGQIAQAKTRKDTLKARAQAAQAQKQLEGAVSGISTDSAMAAFERMEEKVESLEAETAAIGELAGDNLEARFEAMEGSDVDDELAALKASSMAPAPALPVLPDSNTTANPRQEVQVEQVQVDDELAALRRSMNLPPQLNP
;
A
#
# COMPACT_ATOMS: atom_id res chain seq x y z
N TYR A 1 -2.19 40.87 -68.98
CA TYR A 1 -2.11 41.83 -70.11
C TYR A 1 -2.78 41.35 -71.39
N GLY A 2 -2.90 40.04 -71.66
CA GLY A 2 -3.48 39.53 -72.91
C GLY A 2 -4.88 40.07 -73.27
N ARG A 3 -5.81 40.20 -72.30
CA ARG A 3 -7.15 40.76 -72.56
C ARG A 3 -7.14 42.25 -72.94
N ALA A 4 -6.31 43.06 -72.27
CA ALA A 4 -6.16 44.48 -72.59
C ALA A 4 -5.46 44.70 -73.94
N GLN A 5 -4.45 43.87 -74.27
CA GLN A 5 -3.79 43.91 -75.57
C GLN A 5 -4.71 43.47 -76.71
N LEU A 6 -5.59 42.49 -76.47
CA LEU A 6 -6.61 42.05 -77.43
C LEU A 6 -7.63 43.16 -77.69
N ALA A 7 -8.10 43.84 -76.65
CA ALA A 7 -9.02 44.97 -76.76
C ALA A 7 -8.40 46.15 -77.54
N LEU A 8 -7.13 46.49 -77.28
CA LEU A 8 -6.40 47.50 -78.06
C LEU A 8 -6.24 47.11 -79.53
N LYS A 9 -5.95 45.84 -79.83
CA LYS A 9 -5.89 45.34 -81.22
C LYS A 9 -7.24 45.41 -81.93
N GLY A 10 -8.34 45.30 -81.19
CA GLY A 10 -9.71 45.50 -81.67
C GLY A 10 -10.15 46.96 -81.78
N GLY A 11 -9.29 47.93 -81.40
CA GLY A 11 -9.60 49.37 -81.42
C GLY A 11 -10.43 49.86 -80.23
N ASP A 12 -10.68 49.01 -79.23
CA ASP A 12 -11.59 49.30 -78.13
C ASP A 12 -10.81 49.71 -76.87
N GLU A 13 -10.40 50.98 -76.84
CA GLU A 13 -9.55 51.53 -75.78
C GLU A 13 -10.23 51.53 -74.40
N ASP A 14 -11.55 51.74 -74.35
CA ASP A 14 -12.30 51.77 -73.10
C ASP A 14 -12.32 50.38 -72.45
N LEU A 15 -12.52 49.33 -73.24
CA LEU A 15 -12.44 47.95 -72.77
C LEU A 15 -11.03 47.59 -72.29
N ALA A 16 -9.98 48.09 -72.97
CA ALA A 16 -8.60 47.90 -72.54
C ALA A 16 -8.30 48.60 -71.21
N ARG A 17 -8.78 49.83 -71.01
CA ARG A 17 -8.66 50.57 -69.74
C ARG A 17 -9.39 49.86 -68.61
N GLN A 18 -10.60 49.38 -68.83
CA GLN A 18 -11.35 48.60 -67.85
C GLN A 18 -10.61 47.32 -67.45
N ALA A 19 -10.06 46.58 -68.43
CA ALA A 19 -9.29 45.36 -68.17
C ALA A 19 -8.01 45.65 -67.35
N LEU A 20 -7.33 46.76 -67.62
CA LEU A 20 -6.16 47.19 -66.84
C LEU A 20 -6.55 47.64 -65.42
N SER A 21 -7.66 48.35 -65.27
CA SER A 21 -8.21 48.77 -63.98
C SER A 21 -8.54 47.56 -63.10
N GLN A 22 -9.30 46.59 -63.63
CA GLN A 22 -9.61 45.34 -62.92
C GLN A 22 -8.34 44.58 -62.52
N ARG A 23 -7.35 44.47 -63.43
CA ARG A 23 -6.06 43.86 -63.10
C ARG A 23 -5.39 44.55 -61.93
N LYS A 24 -5.35 45.89 -61.94
CA LYS A 24 -4.74 46.68 -60.86
C LYS A 24 -5.45 46.44 -59.53
N THR A 25 -6.78 46.44 -59.51
CA THR A 25 -7.56 46.12 -58.30
C THR A 25 -7.26 44.72 -57.78
N HIS A 26 -7.16 43.72 -58.66
CA HIS A 26 -6.79 42.35 -58.28
C HIS A 26 -5.36 42.25 -57.73
N GLU A 27 -4.42 43.01 -58.31
CA GLU A 27 -3.04 43.07 -57.85
C GLU A 27 -2.94 43.70 -56.45
N GLU A 28 -3.67 44.80 -56.20
CA GLU A 28 -3.76 45.44 -54.89
C GLU A 28 -4.39 44.53 -53.83
N THR A 29 -5.47 43.82 -54.17
CA THR A 29 -6.09 42.84 -53.26
C THR A 29 -5.17 41.66 -52.97
N ALA A 30 -4.46 41.14 -53.98
CA ALA A 30 -3.47 40.07 -53.77
C ALA A 30 -2.34 40.51 -52.83
N GLN A 31 -1.83 41.74 -52.99
CA GLN A 31 -0.82 42.30 -52.10
C GLN A 31 -1.34 42.50 -50.67
N ALA A 32 -2.59 42.96 -50.51
CA ALA A 32 -3.23 43.08 -49.20
C ALA A 32 -3.36 41.72 -48.50
N LEU A 33 -3.86 40.70 -49.21
CA LEU A 33 -3.99 39.34 -48.69
C LEU A 33 -2.62 38.73 -48.36
N SER A 34 -1.60 38.99 -49.16
CA SER A 34 -0.23 38.51 -48.89
C SER A 34 0.32 39.08 -47.58
N ARG A 35 0.15 40.38 -47.34
CA ARG A 35 0.53 41.02 -46.07
C ARG A 35 -0.25 40.48 -44.88
N GLN A 36 -1.55 40.22 -45.06
CA GLN A 36 -2.37 39.61 -44.03
C GLN A 36 -1.90 38.20 -43.68
N LEU A 37 -1.55 37.39 -44.69
CA LEU A 37 -1.03 36.04 -44.50
C LEU A 37 0.28 36.05 -43.73
N GLU A 38 1.22 36.94 -44.08
CA GLU A 38 2.49 37.09 -43.37
C GLU A 38 2.29 37.49 -41.90
N SER A 39 1.38 38.44 -41.64
CA SER A 39 1.01 38.82 -40.27
C SER A 39 0.42 37.65 -39.48
N GLN A 40 -0.50 36.87 -40.09
CA GLN A 40 -1.09 35.71 -39.44
C GLN A 40 -0.08 34.60 -39.19
N ALA A 41 0.85 34.35 -40.13
CA ALA A 41 1.95 33.40 -39.93
C ALA A 41 2.80 33.78 -38.72
N GLY A 42 3.14 35.07 -38.58
CA GLY A 42 3.84 35.58 -37.40
C GLY A 42 3.05 35.39 -36.10
N GLN A 43 1.74 35.64 -36.11
CA GLN A 43 0.87 35.41 -34.94
C GLN A 43 0.81 33.93 -34.55
N VAL A 44 0.72 33.03 -35.54
CA VAL A 44 0.76 31.58 -35.31
C VAL A 44 2.07 31.16 -34.67
N ASP A 45 3.21 31.69 -35.13
CA ASP A 45 4.50 31.38 -34.53
C ASP A 45 4.63 31.87 -33.09
N VAL A 46 4.10 33.06 -32.77
CA VAL A 46 4.03 33.57 -31.40
C VAL A 46 3.15 32.67 -30.53
N LEU A 47 1.99 32.24 -31.03
CA LEU A 47 1.10 31.31 -30.33
C LEU A 47 1.77 29.96 -30.06
N LYS A 48 2.45 29.39 -31.06
CA LYS A 48 3.20 28.13 -30.91
C LYS A 48 4.29 28.23 -29.84
N ARG A 49 5.09 29.30 -29.85
CA ARG A 49 6.12 29.54 -28.83
C ARG A 49 5.51 29.70 -27.44
N SER A 50 4.38 30.40 -27.35
CA SER A 50 3.66 30.59 -26.09
C SER A 50 3.10 29.27 -25.55
N LEU A 51 2.58 28.40 -26.43
CA LEU A 51 2.11 27.07 -26.08
C LEU A 51 3.24 26.23 -25.50
N LEU A 52 4.39 26.13 -26.18
CA LEU A 52 5.55 25.38 -25.69
C LEU A 52 6.03 25.89 -24.33
N LYS A 53 6.01 27.21 -24.12
CA LYS A 53 6.33 27.81 -22.82
C LYS A 53 5.33 27.39 -21.73
N LEU A 54 4.04 27.42 -22.03
CA LEU A 54 2.99 27.00 -21.08
C LEU A 54 3.09 25.51 -20.75
N GLU A 55 3.33 24.66 -21.74
CA GLU A 55 3.56 23.23 -21.54
C GLU A 55 4.74 22.97 -20.61
N GLY A 56 5.86 23.69 -20.82
CA GLY A 56 7.01 23.63 -19.92
C GLY A 56 6.69 24.09 -18.50
N GLN A 57 5.92 25.18 -18.34
CA GLN A 57 5.47 25.64 -17.02
C GLN A 57 4.53 24.63 -16.34
N ILE A 58 3.64 23.98 -17.08
CA ILE A 58 2.74 22.93 -16.57
C ILE A 58 3.55 21.73 -16.11
N ALA A 59 4.55 21.30 -16.89
CA ALA A 59 5.42 20.19 -16.51
C ALA A 59 6.18 20.51 -15.20
N GLN A 60 6.76 21.71 -15.09
CA GLN A 60 7.41 22.16 -13.85
C GLN A 60 6.45 22.21 -12.67
N ALA A 61 5.22 22.71 -12.89
CA ALA A 61 4.20 22.79 -11.85
C ALA A 61 3.76 21.40 -11.36
N LYS A 62 3.61 20.42 -12.27
CA LYS A 62 3.34 19.02 -11.92
C LYS A 62 4.45 18.43 -11.06
N THR A 63 5.71 18.55 -11.48
CA THR A 63 6.85 18.06 -10.69
C THR A 63 6.92 18.70 -9.31
N ARG A 64 6.67 20.02 -9.20
CA ARG A 64 6.60 20.71 -7.90
C ARG A 64 5.45 20.20 -7.04
N LYS A 65 4.27 19.99 -7.62
CA LYS A 65 3.11 19.41 -6.93
C LYS A 65 3.45 18.02 -6.37
N ASP A 66 4.04 17.15 -7.18
CA ASP A 66 4.37 15.78 -6.76
C ASP A 66 5.43 15.77 -5.67
N THR A 67 6.45 16.66 -5.79
CA THR A 67 7.45 16.86 -4.74
C THR A 67 6.82 17.33 -3.43
N LEU A 68 5.90 18.30 -3.48
CA LEU A 68 5.20 18.79 -2.30
C LEU A 68 4.32 17.72 -1.67
N LYS A 69 3.63 16.90 -2.49
CA LYS A 69 2.83 15.77 -2.01
C LYS A 69 3.70 14.74 -1.28
N ALA A 70 4.84 14.37 -1.86
CA ALA A 70 5.77 13.44 -1.23
C ALA A 70 6.33 13.99 0.09
N ARG A 71 6.69 15.28 0.13
CA ARG A 71 7.14 15.95 1.37
C ARG A 71 6.05 15.99 2.44
N ALA A 72 4.81 16.28 2.05
CA ALA A 72 3.68 16.30 2.99
C ALA A 72 3.42 14.90 3.56
N GLN A 73 3.48 13.86 2.73
CA GLN A 73 3.35 12.47 3.17
C GLN A 73 4.48 12.07 4.12
N ALA A 74 5.73 12.42 3.81
CA ALA A 74 6.88 12.16 4.68
C ALA A 74 6.74 12.89 6.03
N ALA A 75 6.36 14.17 6.02
CA ALA A 75 6.12 14.94 7.24
C ALA A 75 4.97 14.35 8.08
N GLN A 76 3.90 13.87 7.44
CA GLN A 76 2.80 13.21 8.12
C GLN A 76 3.22 11.87 8.74
N ALA A 77 4.04 11.09 8.04
CA ALA A 77 4.60 9.84 8.58
C ALA A 77 5.53 10.11 9.76
N GLN A 78 6.40 11.12 9.65
CA GLN A 78 7.28 11.53 10.75
C GLN A 78 6.46 11.97 11.98
N LYS A 79 5.42 12.78 11.79
CA LYS A 79 4.51 13.19 12.88
C LYS A 79 3.82 11.98 13.54
N GLN A 80 3.40 11.00 12.76
CA GLN A 80 2.81 9.77 13.30
C GLN A 80 3.82 8.94 14.08
N LEU A 81 5.05 8.83 13.58
CA LEU A 81 6.14 8.14 14.28
C LEU A 81 6.48 8.84 15.60
N GLU A 82 6.65 10.16 15.60
CA GLU A 82 6.88 10.95 16.81
C GLU A 82 5.74 10.78 17.83
N GLY A 83 4.49 10.79 17.37
CA GLY A 83 3.32 10.53 18.23
C GLY A 83 3.30 9.11 18.81
N ALA A 84 3.64 8.10 18.00
CA ALA A 84 3.70 6.70 18.46
C ALA A 84 4.85 6.48 19.46
N VAL A 85 6.04 7.04 19.18
CA VAL A 85 7.19 7.00 20.09
C VAL A 85 6.89 7.75 21.38
N SER A 86 6.22 8.89 21.32
CA SER A 86 5.77 9.61 22.53
C SER A 86 4.69 8.85 23.31
N GLY A 87 3.93 7.95 22.68
CA GLY A 87 3.00 7.05 23.37
C GLY A 87 3.70 5.83 23.99
N ILE A 88 4.83 5.41 23.42
CA ILE A 88 5.78 4.46 24.01
C ILE A 88 6.71 5.26 24.94
N SER A 89 6.14 5.88 25.97
CA SER A 89 6.97 6.45 27.04
C SER A 89 7.67 5.31 27.79
N THR A 90 8.89 5.56 28.24
CA THR A 90 9.64 4.64 29.13
C THR A 90 8.79 4.20 30.33
N ASP A 91 7.87 5.06 30.79
CA ASP A 91 6.90 4.76 31.85
C ASP A 91 5.90 3.66 31.48
N SER A 92 5.45 3.55 30.22
CA SER A 92 4.51 2.49 29.83
C SER A 92 5.20 1.13 29.66
N ALA A 93 6.45 1.14 29.20
CA ALA A 93 7.30 -0.05 29.14
C ALA A 93 7.72 -0.52 30.55
N MET A 94 8.09 0.41 31.44
CA MET A 94 8.37 0.11 32.86
C MET A 94 7.12 -0.40 33.58
N ALA A 95 5.96 0.24 33.41
CA ALA A 95 4.69 -0.24 33.99
C ALA A 95 4.24 -1.59 33.42
N ALA A 96 4.60 -1.92 32.17
CA ALA A 96 4.37 -3.26 31.62
C ALA A 96 5.32 -4.30 32.25
N PHE A 97 6.56 -3.91 32.54
CA PHE A 97 7.52 -4.72 33.29
C PHE A 97 7.06 -4.96 34.73
N GLU A 98 6.65 -3.92 35.46
CA GLU A 98 6.14 -4.03 36.85
C GLU A 98 4.93 -4.97 36.93
N ARG A 99 3.95 -4.87 36.01
CA ARG A 99 2.82 -5.82 35.98
C ARG A 99 3.24 -7.25 35.70
N MET A 100 4.31 -7.44 34.94
CA MET A 100 4.84 -8.77 34.65
C MET A 100 5.56 -9.32 35.88
N GLU A 101 6.31 -8.47 36.59
CA GLU A 101 7.00 -8.80 37.84
C GLU A 101 6.00 -9.16 38.95
N GLU A 102 4.95 -8.35 39.14
CA GLU A 102 3.87 -8.61 40.11
C GLU A 102 3.12 -9.91 39.80
N LYS A 103 2.96 -10.24 38.51
CA LYS A 103 2.35 -11.51 38.08
C LYS A 103 3.24 -12.71 38.44
N VAL A 104 4.56 -12.59 38.24
CA VAL A 104 5.52 -13.64 38.59
C VAL A 104 5.55 -13.83 40.11
N GLU A 105 5.64 -12.74 40.88
CA GLU A 105 5.62 -12.80 42.34
C GLU A 105 4.34 -13.45 42.87
N SER A 106 3.17 -13.14 42.28
CA SER A 106 1.91 -13.80 42.64
C SER A 106 1.91 -15.31 42.39
N LEU A 107 2.51 -15.76 41.28
CA LEU A 107 2.63 -17.18 40.94
C LEU A 107 3.62 -17.90 41.84
N GLU A 108 4.72 -17.25 42.20
CA GLU A 108 5.68 -17.76 43.17
C GLU A 108 5.05 -17.89 44.57
N ALA A 109 4.31 -16.87 45.00
CA ALA A 109 3.57 -16.89 46.27
C ALA A 109 2.48 -17.98 46.30
N GLU A 110 1.73 -18.16 45.20
CA GLU A 110 0.75 -19.24 45.06
C GLU A 110 1.43 -20.61 45.14
N THR A 111 2.57 -20.78 44.48
CA THR A 111 3.36 -22.02 44.51
C THR A 111 3.90 -22.31 45.91
N ALA A 112 4.41 -21.29 46.61
CA ALA A 112 4.88 -21.41 47.99
C ALA A 112 3.74 -21.78 48.95
N ALA A 113 2.57 -21.15 48.82
CA ALA A 113 1.39 -21.46 49.62
C ALA A 113 0.87 -22.89 49.39
N ILE A 114 0.89 -23.38 48.13
CA ILE A 114 0.57 -24.78 47.82
C ILE A 114 1.61 -25.72 48.46
N GLY A 115 2.89 -25.33 48.46
CA GLY A 115 3.96 -26.06 49.13
C GLY A 115 3.76 -26.20 50.63
N GLU A 116 3.43 -25.10 51.32
CA GLU A 116 3.13 -25.12 52.77
C GLU A 116 1.85 -25.89 53.08
N LEU A 117 0.76 -25.68 52.31
CA LEU A 117 -0.49 -26.42 52.52
C LEU A 117 -0.34 -27.91 52.24
N ALA A 118 0.49 -28.30 51.27
CA ALA A 118 0.86 -29.69 51.04
C ALA A 118 1.70 -30.23 52.18
N GLY A 119 2.67 -29.47 52.70
CA GLY A 119 3.49 -29.84 53.87
C GLY A 119 2.65 -30.07 55.13
N ASP A 120 1.81 -29.12 55.50
CA ASP A 120 0.96 -29.18 56.69
C ASP A 120 -0.08 -30.31 56.60
N ASN A 121 -0.65 -30.57 55.42
CA ASN A 121 -1.64 -31.62 55.23
C ASN A 121 -1.01 -33.03 55.09
N LEU A 122 0.23 -33.14 54.60
CA LEU A 122 0.96 -34.41 54.61
C LEU A 122 1.39 -34.77 56.03
N GLU A 123 2.00 -33.82 56.74
CA GLU A 123 2.51 -34.03 58.11
C GLU A 123 1.35 -34.33 59.07
N ALA A 124 0.23 -33.58 59.00
CA ALA A 124 -0.96 -33.86 59.80
C ALA A 124 -1.61 -35.21 59.47
N ARG A 125 -1.50 -35.69 58.22
CA ARG A 125 -1.94 -37.03 57.84
C ARG A 125 -1.00 -38.12 58.35
N PHE A 126 0.30 -37.85 58.42
CA PHE A 126 1.28 -38.76 59.01
C PHE A 126 1.15 -38.84 60.54
N GLU A 127 0.99 -37.71 61.24
CA GLU A 127 0.69 -37.69 62.69
C GLU A 127 -0.64 -38.41 63.00
N ALA A 128 -1.67 -38.25 62.16
CA ALA A 128 -2.93 -38.98 62.32
C ALA A 128 -2.80 -40.49 62.04
N MET A 129 -1.84 -40.91 61.23
CA MET A 129 -1.52 -42.32 60.95
C MET A 129 -0.55 -42.94 61.98
N GLU A 130 0.22 -42.13 62.71
CA GLU A 130 1.17 -42.58 63.74
C GLU A 130 0.48 -43.25 64.96
N GLY A 131 -0.86 -43.12 65.05
CA GLY A 131 -1.68 -43.72 66.10
C GLY A 131 -2.34 -45.06 65.76
N SER A 132 -2.21 -45.60 64.54
CA SER A 132 -2.83 -46.87 64.15
C SER A 132 -1.85 -47.80 63.43
N ASP A 133 -1.57 -48.96 64.05
CA ASP A 133 -0.86 -50.15 63.53
C ASP A 133 -0.08 -50.01 62.21
N VAL A 134 0.99 -49.22 62.26
CA VAL A 134 1.91 -48.97 61.13
C VAL A 134 2.64 -50.24 60.70
N ASP A 135 2.88 -51.18 61.62
CA ASP A 135 3.60 -52.43 61.33
C ASP A 135 2.78 -53.41 60.47
N ASP A 136 1.45 -53.46 60.62
CA ASP A 136 0.57 -54.34 59.85
C ASP A 136 0.33 -53.81 58.42
N GLU A 137 0.22 -52.50 58.25
CA GLU A 137 0.09 -51.88 56.93
C GLU A 137 1.40 -51.91 56.12
N LEU A 138 2.56 -51.80 56.79
CA LEU A 138 3.87 -51.94 56.13
C LEU A 138 4.10 -53.37 55.61
N ALA A 139 3.64 -54.38 56.36
CA ALA A 139 3.68 -55.78 55.93
C ALA A 139 2.76 -56.02 54.71
N ALA A 140 1.58 -55.42 54.68
CA ALA A 140 0.65 -55.50 53.56
C ALA A 140 1.19 -54.80 52.28
N LEU A 141 1.87 -53.67 52.41
CA LEU A 141 2.45 -52.93 51.27
C LEU A 141 3.69 -53.62 50.68
N LYS A 142 4.49 -54.26 51.54
CA LYS A 142 5.65 -55.08 51.12
C LYS A 142 5.22 -56.38 50.44
N ALA A 143 4.07 -56.94 50.84
CA ALA A 143 3.46 -58.08 50.16
C ALA A 143 2.85 -57.69 48.80
N SER A 144 2.26 -56.49 48.69
CA SER A 144 1.64 -56.00 47.45
C SER A 144 2.65 -55.53 46.39
N SER A 145 3.81 -55.00 46.81
CA SER A 145 4.90 -54.59 45.89
C SER A 145 5.75 -55.75 45.33
N MET A 146 5.57 -56.96 45.85
CA MET A 146 6.32 -58.17 45.45
C MET A 146 5.46 -59.18 44.66
N ALA A 147 4.33 -58.75 44.09
CA ALA A 147 3.55 -59.51 43.12
C ALA A 147 4.04 -59.21 41.68
N PRO A 148 4.41 -60.22 40.87
CA PRO A 148 4.90 -60.01 39.51
C PRO A 148 3.75 -59.61 38.58
N ALA A 149 3.97 -58.56 37.80
CA ALA A 149 3.02 -58.00 36.85
C ALA A 149 2.49 -59.01 35.83
N PRO A 150 1.16 -59.04 35.58
CA PRO A 150 0.61 -59.39 34.29
C PRO A 150 -0.06 -58.16 33.63
N ALA A 151 0.43 -57.87 32.42
CA ALA A 151 -0.12 -57.05 31.35
C ALA A 151 -1.46 -56.32 31.59
N LEU A 152 -1.41 -54.98 31.50
CA LEU A 152 -2.53 -54.14 31.09
C LEU A 152 -2.13 -53.34 29.82
N PRO A 153 -3.12 -53.01 28.96
CA PRO A 153 -2.95 -52.86 27.53
C PRO A 153 -2.29 -51.54 27.18
N VAL A 154 -1.49 -51.56 26.10
CA VAL A 154 -1.03 -50.37 25.40
C VAL A 154 -2.26 -49.56 25.00
N LEU A 155 -2.41 -48.37 25.61
CA LEU A 155 -3.37 -47.39 25.15
C LEU A 155 -2.96 -46.93 23.75
N PRO A 156 -3.93 -46.75 22.84
CA PRO A 156 -3.67 -46.54 21.43
C PRO A 156 -2.85 -45.26 21.20
N ASP A 157 -1.80 -45.40 20.39
CA ASP A 157 -1.19 -44.28 19.69
C ASP A 157 -2.28 -43.44 19.04
N SER A 158 -2.35 -42.17 19.41
CA SER A 158 -3.21 -41.18 18.80
C SER A 158 -2.75 -40.93 17.37
N ASN A 159 -3.04 -41.87 16.46
CA ASN A 159 -3.03 -41.60 15.05
C ASN A 159 -4.42 -41.09 14.65
N THR A 160 -4.52 -39.78 14.40
CA THR A 160 -5.34 -39.10 13.38
C THR A 160 -5.23 -37.61 13.69
N THR A 161 -4.41 -36.83 12.99
CA THR A 161 -4.61 -36.57 11.57
C THR A 161 -3.27 -36.53 10.85
N ALA A 162 -3.05 -37.57 10.04
CA ALA A 162 -2.24 -37.44 8.85
C ALA A 162 -2.92 -36.43 7.92
N ASN A 163 -2.44 -35.18 7.92
CA ASN A 163 -2.57 -34.32 6.75
C ASN A 163 -1.24 -34.44 6.00
N PRO A 164 -1.22 -35.01 4.78
CA PRO A 164 0.00 -35.18 4.02
C PRO A 164 0.56 -33.81 3.63
N ARG A 165 1.89 -33.67 3.74
CA ARG A 165 2.74 -32.71 3.02
C ARG A 165 1.96 -31.74 2.12
N GLN A 166 1.59 -30.57 2.66
CA GLN A 166 1.39 -29.42 1.81
C GLN A 166 2.76 -28.87 1.47
N GLU A 167 3.23 -29.27 0.30
CA GLU A 167 4.11 -28.46 -0.52
C GLU A 167 3.64 -27.00 -0.43
N VAL A 168 4.56 -26.11 -0.12
CA VAL A 168 4.32 -24.67 -0.26
C VAL A 168 4.17 -24.41 -1.76
N GLN A 169 2.94 -24.57 -2.27
CA GLN A 169 2.57 -24.04 -3.57
C GLN A 169 2.51 -22.53 -3.42
N VAL A 170 3.47 -21.89 -4.07
CA VAL A 170 3.48 -20.45 -4.29
C VAL A 170 2.23 -20.14 -5.13
N GLU A 171 1.17 -19.67 -4.46
CA GLU A 171 -0.05 -19.21 -5.14
C GLU A 171 0.24 -17.86 -5.81
N GLN A 172 0.92 -17.93 -6.95
CA GLN A 172 1.07 -16.82 -7.91
C GLN A 172 -0.20 -16.69 -8.77
N VAL A 173 -1.38 -16.61 -8.16
CA VAL A 173 -2.59 -16.24 -8.91
C VAL A 173 -3.52 -15.51 -7.96
N GLN A 174 -3.33 -14.19 -7.81
CA GLN A 174 -4.42 -13.25 -7.48
C GLN A 174 -3.97 -11.79 -7.28
N VAL A 175 -2.68 -11.46 -7.40
CA VAL A 175 -2.24 -10.06 -7.23
C VAL A 175 -2.69 -9.15 -8.39
N ASP A 176 -2.90 -9.70 -9.59
CA ASP A 176 -3.30 -8.91 -10.77
C ASP A 176 -4.81 -8.59 -10.83
N ASP A 177 -5.66 -9.49 -10.33
CA ASP A 177 -7.12 -9.28 -10.33
C ASP A 177 -7.55 -8.23 -9.29
N GLU A 178 -6.88 -8.21 -8.14
CA GLU A 178 -7.12 -7.19 -7.11
C GLU A 178 -6.66 -5.79 -7.56
N LEU A 179 -5.58 -5.71 -8.33
CA LEU A 179 -5.09 -4.44 -8.90
C LEU A 179 -6.04 -3.89 -9.98
N ALA A 180 -6.71 -4.77 -10.73
CA ALA A 180 -7.71 -4.40 -11.72
C ALA A 180 -9.03 -3.93 -11.06
N ALA A 181 -9.44 -4.56 -9.95
CA ALA A 181 -10.61 -4.15 -9.17
C ALA A 181 -10.40 -2.77 -8.52
N LEU A 182 -9.20 -2.48 -8.01
CA LEU A 182 -8.86 -1.20 -7.40
C LEU A 182 -8.76 -0.04 -8.42
N ARG A 183 -8.44 -0.36 -9.68
CA ARG A 183 -8.46 0.61 -10.79
C ARG A 183 -9.89 0.95 -11.25
N ARG A 184 -10.80 -0.03 -11.22
CA ARG A 184 -12.23 0.19 -11.53
C ARG A 184 -12.94 1.04 -10.47
N SER A 185 -12.58 0.89 -9.19
CA SER A 185 -13.18 1.69 -8.11
C SER A 185 -12.72 3.15 -8.09
N MET A 186 -11.66 3.51 -8.83
CA MET A 186 -11.11 4.87 -8.87
C MET A 186 -11.44 5.68 -10.15
N ASN A 187 -12.30 5.20 -11.05
CA ASN A 187 -12.82 5.94 -12.21
C ASN A 187 -11.76 6.81 -12.95
N LEU A 188 -10.65 6.19 -13.38
CA LEU A 188 -9.64 6.87 -14.21
C LEU A 188 -9.77 6.37 -15.66
N PRO A 189 -9.93 7.26 -16.66
CA PRO A 189 -10.10 6.84 -18.05
C PRO A 189 -8.85 6.13 -18.58
N PRO A 190 -9.01 5.13 -19.48
CA PRO A 190 -7.89 4.38 -20.03
C PRO A 190 -7.02 5.30 -20.88
N GLN A 191 -5.76 5.46 -20.47
CA GLN A 191 -4.72 6.04 -21.31
C GLN A 191 -4.45 5.06 -22.47
N LEU A 192 -4.84 5.46 -23.69
CA LEU A 192 -4.26 4.89 -24.89
C LEU A 192 -2.76 5.18 -24.88
N ASN A 193 -1.95 4.14 -24.98
CA ASN A 193 -0.54 4.26 -25.33
C ASN A 193 -0.34 3.61 -26.71
N PRO A 194 0.69 4.06 -27.45
CA PRO A 194 0.72 4.16 -28.91
C PRO A 194 0.89 2.84 -29.66
#